data_AF-A0A0C3AH66-F1
#
_entry.id   AF-A0A0C3AH66-F1
#
_cell.length_a   1.000
_cell.length_b   1.000
_cell.length_c   1.000
_cell.angle_alpha   90.00
_cell.angle_beta   90.00
_cell.angle_gamma   90.00
#
_symmetry.space_group_name_H-M   'P 1'
#
loop_
_entity.id
_entity.type
_entity.pdbx_description
1 polymer ?
#
loop_
_entity_poly.entity_id
_entity_poly.type
_entity_poly.pdbx_seq_one_letter_code
_entity_poly.pdbx_strand_id
1 'polypeptide(L)'
;VANQFPQAQVIGIDIAPNFQKTSPPNCRFELWDINQGLSPFYGQFDLVHMRFTSGVHLVDHHASILEAIKCLKPGGLIICLKNGLSVKEDRVTVTPAATSRMPDQSWYQRFFSFAELGSTRRGTSAEIFIRVFDEGFWDYDTMDVQTCGAAFITVPLGAWVTTSDPVETARLRAIGDFWGKSSMV
;
A
#
# COMPACT_ATOMS: atom_id res chain seq x y z
N VAL A 1 2.88 5.74 -14.10
CA VAL A 1 3.06 4.66 -15.10
C VAL A 1 2.62 5.12 -16.48
N ALA A 2 1.31 5.24 -16.75
CA ALA A 2 0.81 5.53 -18.10
C ALA A 2 1.45 6.75 -18.79
N ASN A 3 1.60 7.88 -18.06
CA ASN A 3 2.27 9.08 -18.59
C ASN A 3 3.77 8.89 -18.89
N GLN A 4 4.47 8.09 -18.08
CA GLN A 4 5.93 7.91 -18.19
C GLN A 4 6.29 6.80 -19.19
N PHE A 5 5.39 5.86 -19.42
CA PHE A 5 5.56 4.71 -20.30
C PHE A 5 4.38 4.62 -21.27
N PRO A 6 4.34 5.46 -22.33
CA PRO A 6 3.24 5.48 -23.30
C PRO A 6 3.01 4.13 -24.01
N GLN A 7 4.04 3.31 -24.10
CA GLN A 7 4.00 1.96 -24.67
C GLN A 7 3.32 0.93 -23.77
N ALA A 8 3.18 1.22 -22.47
CA ALA A 8 2.53 0.31 -21.52
C ALA A 8 1.01 0.47 -21.62
N GLN A 9 0.26 -0.63 -21.54
CA GLN A 9 -1.18 -0.63 -21.35
C GLN A 9 -1.48 -0.75 -19.86
N VAL A 10 -2.22 0.19 -19.30
CA VAL A 10 -2.47 0.27 -17.86
C VAL A 10 -3.96 0.13 -17.56
N ILE A 11 -4.30 -0.81 -16.70
CA ILE A 11 -5.65 -0.98 -16.17
C ILE A 11 -5.57 -0.71 -14.67
N GLY A 12 -6.35 0.26 -14.20
CA GLY A 12 -6.59 0.47 -12.78
C GLY A 12 -7.93 -0.13 -12.39
N ILE A 13 -7.97 -0.85 -11.27
CA ILE A 13 -9.22 -1.33 -10.68
C ILE A 13 -9.36 -0.81 -9.26
N ASP A 14 -10.57 -0.40 -8.88
CA ASP A 14 -10.88 0.05 -7.53
C ASP A 14 -12.37 -0.22 -7.22
N ILE A 15 -12.68 -0.43 -5.94
CA ILE A 15 -14.06 -0.57 -5.45
C ILE A 15 -14.80 0.77 -5.46
N ALA A 16 -14.07 1.88 -5.47
CA ALA A 16 -14.59 3.23 -5.58
C ALA A 16 -14.41 3.78 -7.01
N PRO A 17 -15.34 4.62 -7.50
CA PRO A 17 -15.18 5.27 -8.80
C PRO A 17 -13.90 6.11 -8.87
N ASN A 18 -13.17 6.00 -9.98
CA ASN A 18 -12.07 6.93 -10.25
C ASN A 18 -12.65 8.30 -10.68
N PHE A 19 -12.31 9.36 -9.94
CA PHE A 19 -12.78 10.72 -10.21
C PHE A 19 -11.81 11.55 -11.08
N GLN A 20 -10.76 10.94 -11.63
CA GLN A 20 -9.84 11.65 -12.52
C GLN A 20 -10.55 12.14 -13.79
N LYS A 21 -10.44 13.44 -14.05
CA LYS A 21 -11.11 14.12 -15.18
C LYS A 21 -10.57 13.68 -16.55
N THR A 22 -9.30 13.28 -16.63
CA THR A 22 -8.64 12.90 -17.87
C THR A 22 -7.62 11.80 -17.58
N SER A 23 -7.74 10.67 -18.28
CA SER A 23 -6.75 9.59 -18.25
C SER A 23 -5.98 9.54 -19.57
N PRO A 24 -4.69 9.17 -19.57
CA PRO A 24 -3.93 8.92 -20.79
C PRO A 24 -4.60 7.86 -21.68
N PRO A 25 -4.43 7.90 -23.02
CA PRO A 25 -5.12 6.97 -23.93
C PRO A 25 -4.70 5.51 -23.74
N ASN A 26 -3.54 5.26 -23.13
CA ASN A 26 -3.03 3.93 -22.78
C ASN A 26 -3.42 3.50 -21.36
N CYS A 27 -4.39 4.18 -20.74
CA CYS A 27 -4.84 3.90 -19.38
C CYS A 27 -6.37 3.92 -19.30
N ARG A 28 -6.93 2.90 -18.65
CA ARG A 28 -8.35 2.88 -18.30
C ARG A 28 -8.55 2.43 -16.87
N PHE A 29 -9.69 2.82 -16.32
CA PHE A 29 -10.09 2.45 -14.97
C PHE A 29 -11.42 1.71 -15.01
N GLU A 30 -11.52 0.65 -14.21
CA GLU A 30 -12.71 -0.18 -14.09
C GLU A 30 -13.13 -0.25 -12.61
N LEU A 31 -14.44 -0.16 -12.35
CA LEU A 31 -14.98 -0.35 -11.01
C LEU A 31 -15.01 -1.86 -10.74
N TRP A 32 -14.17 -2.32 -9.81
CA TRP A 32 -14.04 -3.74 -9.51
C TRP A 32 -13.70 -3.97 -8.05
N ASP A 33 -14.36 -4.97 -7.46
CA ASP A 33 -14.07 -5.44 -6.11
C ASP A 33 -13.23 -6.72 -6.18
N ILE A 34 -11.98 -6.65 -5.74
CA ILE A 34 -11.08 -7.80 -5.70
C ILE A 34 -11.60 -8.95 -4.84
N ASN A 35 -12.47 -8.68 -3.86
CA ASN A 35 -13.09 -9.73 -3.04
C ASN A 35 -14.04 -10.63 -3.85
N GLN A 36 -14.46 -10.18 -5.04
CA GLN A 36 -15.27 -10.97 -5.99
C GLN A 36 -14.40 -11.82 -6.95
N GLY A 37 -13.08 -11.79 -6.76
CA GLY A 37 -12.10 -12.49 -7.59
C GLY A 37 -11.63 -11.68 -8.79
N LEU A 38 -10.57 -12.16 -9.45
CA LEU A 38 -9.94 -11.49 -10.60
C LEU A 38 -9.93 -12.33 -11.87
N SER A 39 -10.84 -13.30 -12.00
CA SER A 39 -10.85 -14.24 -13.12
C SER A 39 -10.86 -13.61 -14.52
N PRO A 40 -11.50 -12.44 -14.77
CA PRO A 40 -11.42 -11.80 -16.09
C PRO A 40 -10.04 -11.23 -16.42
N PHE A 41 -9.12 -11.16 -15.45
CA PHE A 41 -7.80 -10.56 -15.53
C PHE A 41 -6.65 -11.59 -15.54
N TYR A 42 -6.97 -12.88 -15.45
CA TYR A 42 -5.97 -13.95 -15.36
C TYR A 42 -5.04 -14.01 -16.57
N GLY A 43 -3.74 -14.19 -16.30
CA GLY A 43 -2.69 -14.38 -17.32
C GLY A 43 -2.48 -13.21 -18.29
N GLN A 44 -2.92 -12.00 -17.95
CA GLN A 44 -2.91 -10.85 -18.87
C GLN A 44 -1.79 -9.84 -18.61
N PHE A 45 -1.18 -9.86 -17.43
CA PHE A 45 -0.33 -8.76 -16.99
C PHE A 45 1.13 -9.18 -16.83
N ASP A 46 2.03 -8.30 -17.25
CA ASP A 46 3.48 -8.43 -17.00
C ASP A 46 3.85 -7.85 -15.62
N LEU A 47 3.02 -6.95 -15.09
CA LEU A 47 3.17 -6.31 -13.79
C LEU A 47 1.81 -6.12 -13.12
N VAL A 48 1.68 -6.55 -11.88
CA VAL A 48 0.54 -6.26 -11.00
C VAL A 48 1.02 -5.43 -9.82
N HIS A 49 0.37 -4.31 -9.56
CA HIS A 49 0.73 -3.42 -8.45
C HIS A 49 -0.47 -3.20 -7.53
N MET A 50 -0.40 -3.78 -6.34
CA MET A 50 -1.37 -3.58 -5.27
C MET A 50 -0.93 -2.40 -4.41
N ARG A 51 -1.49 -1.21 -4.66
CA ARG A 51 -1.09 0.04 -4.00
C ARG A 51 -2.02 0.39 -2.84
N PHE A 52 -1.49 0.32 -1.63
CA PHE A 52 -2.20 0.66 -0.38
C PHE A 52 -3.52 -0.11 -0.21
N THR A 53 -3.58 -1.32 -0.77
CA THR A 53 -4.73 -2.21 -0.65
C THR A 53 -4.62 -2.94 0.68
N SER A 54 -5.29 -2.40 1.71
CA SER A 54 -5.11 -2.86 3.08
C SER A 54 -6.36 -2.69 3.96
N GLY A 55 -6.36 -3.39 5.10
CA GLY A 55 -7.40 -3.32 6.12
C GLY A 55 -8.79 -3.66 5.61
N VAL A 56 -9.73 -2.76 5.88
CA VAL A 56 -11.18 -2.96 5.82
C VAL A 56 -11.76 -3.34 4.45
N HIS A 57 -10.98 -3.13 3.40
CA HIS A 57 -11.40 -3.34 2.02
C HIS A 57 -11.06 -4.74 1.51
N LEU A 58 -10.30 -5.55 2.26
CA LEU A 58 -9.94 -6.92 1.91
C LEU A 58 -10.43 -7.87 2.99
N VAL A 59 -11.22 -8.87 2.59
CA VAL A 59 -11.71 -9.91 3.52
C VAL A 59 -10.56 -10.83 3.94
N ASP A 60 -9.76 -11.27 2.97
CA ASP A 60 -8.58 -12.10 3.18
C ASP A 60 -7.41 -11.53 2.36
N HIS A 61 -6.42 -10.99 3.07
CA HIS A 61 -5.24 -10.39 2.46
C HIS A 61 -4.36 -11.39 1.72
N HIS A 62 -4.24 -12.61 2.23
CA HIS A 62 -3.40 -13.63 1.63
C HIS A 62 -4.07 -14.15 0.35
N ALA A 63 -5.36 -14.48 0.42
CA ALA A 63 -6.14 -14.89 -0.76
C ALA A 63 -6.17 -13.79 -1.84
N SER A 64 -6.30 -12.52 -1.46
CA SER A 64 -6.30 -11.40 -2.41
C SER A 64 -4.98 -11.28 -3.19
N ILE A 65 -3.85 -11.53 -2.53
CA ILE A 65 -2.54 -11.51 -3.20
C ILE A 65 -2.40 -12.73 -4.12
N LEU A 66 -2.84 -13.92 -3.69
CA LEU A 66 -2.88 -15.10 -4.56
C LEU A 66 -3.77 -14.89 -5.80
N GLU A 67 -4.91 -14.24 -5.66
CA GLU A 67 -5.76 -13.84 -6.77
C GLU A 67 -5.05 -12.87 -7.73
N ALA A 68 -4.34 -11.89 -7.18
CA ALA A 68 -3.54 -10.94 -7.96
C ALA A 68 -2.38 -11.64 -8.70
N ILE A 69 -1.75 -12.65 -8.11
CA ILE A 69 -0.69 -13.45 -8.75
C ILE A 69 -1.23 -14.18 -9.99
N LYS A 70 -2.46 -14.70 -9.96
CA LYS A 70 -3.08 -15.37 -11.13
C LYS A 70 -3.28 -14.45 -12.34
N CYS A 71 -3.28 -13.13 -12.12
CA CYS A 71 -3.35 -12.14 -13.19
C CYS A 71 -2.04 -12.03 -13.99
N LEU A 72 -0.93 -12.51 -13.42
CA LEU A 72 0.37 -12.44 -14.08
C LEU A 72 0.54 -13.50 -15.16
N LYS A 73 1.23 -13.11 -16.24
CA LYS A 73 1.85 -14.05 -17.16
C LYS A 73 3.06 -14.73 -16.48
N PRO A 74 3.51 -15.90 -16.97
CA PRO A 74 4.77 -16.48 -16.52
C PRO A 74 5.93 -15.47 -16.62
N GLY A 75 6.68 -15.30 -15.52
CA GLY A 75 7.76 -14.32 -15.42
C GLY A 75 7.31 -12.88 -15.10
N GLY A 76 6.02 -12.66 -14.85
CA GLY A 76 5.49 -11.36 -14.42
C GLY A 76 5.88 -11.02 -12.98
N LEU A 77 5.80 -9.72 -12.66
CA LEU A 77 6.14 -9.19 -11.33
C LEU A 77 4.90 -8.73 -10.57
N ILE A 78 4.81 -9.07 -9.28
CA ILE A 78 3.85 -8.45 -8.37
C ILE A 78 4.57 -7.51 -7.40
N ILE A 79 4.01 -6.33 -7.20
CA ILE A 79 4.46 -5.36 -6.19
C ILE A 79 3.30 -5.08 -5.24
N CYS A 80 3.49 -5.36 -3.97
CA CYS A 80 2.51 -5.11 -2.92
C CYS A 80 3.01 -3.99 -2.00
N LEU A 81 2.34 -2.84 -2.03
CA LEU A 81 2.58 -1.74 -1.09
C LEU A 81 1.45 -1.68 -0.08
N LYS A 82 1.79 -1.82 1.20
CA LYS A 82 0.85 -1.72 2.32
C LYS A 82 1.26 -0.59 3.25
N ASN A 83 0.29 0.09 3.85
CA ASN A 83 0.54 1.09 4.88
C ASN A 83 0.56 0.44 6.27
N GLY A 84 1.52 0.84 7.09
CA GLY A 84 1.43 0.60 8.53
C GLY A 84 0.38 1.51 9.15
N LEU A 85 -0.30 1.03 10.20
CA LEU A 85 -1.33 1.79 10.92
C LEU A 85 -0.76 2.61 12.10
N SER A 86 0.56 2.56 12.31
CA SER A 86 1.23 3.26 13.40
C SER A 86 2.03 4.45 12.90
N VAL A 87 1.71 5.62 13.42
CA VAL A 87 2.52 6.83 13.30
C VAL A 87 3.52 6.80 14.43
N LYS A 88 4.81 6.87 14.10
CA LYS A 88 5.88 6.81 15.09
C LYS A 88 6.68 8.11 15.08
N GLU A 89 6.83 8.71 16.24
CA GLU A 89 7.98 9.55 16.54
C GLU A 89 9.24 8.67 16.52
N ASP A 90 10.40 9.22 16.18
CA ASP A 90 11.73 8.56 16.23
C ASP A 90 11.87 7.15 15.56
N ARG A 91 10.87 6.71 14.78
CA ARG A 91 10.71 5.36 14.21
C ARG A 91 10.38 4.26 15.23
N VAL A 92 10.30 4.58 16.52
CA VAL A 92 10.05 3.60 17.60
C VAL A 92 8.76 3.94 18.34
N THR A 93 8.62 5.19 18.77
CA THR A 93 7.58 5.62 19.70
C THR A 93 6.28 5.93 18.99
N VAL A 94 5.21 5.15 19.23
CA VAL A 94 3.90 5.44 18.64
C VAL A 94 3.37 6.78 19.17
N THR A 95 3.04 7.70 18.26
CA THR A 95 2.47 9.00 18.61
C THR A 95 1.11 8.81 19.27
N PRO A 96 0.74 9.52 20.34
CA PRO A 96 -0.59 9.39 20.92
C PRO A 96 -1.69 9.87 19.97
N ALA A 97 -2.85 9.22 20.03
CA ALA A 97 -4.04 9.62 19.27
C ALA A 97 -4.76 10.81 19.91
N ALA A 98 -5.22 11.76 19.10
CA ALA A 98 -6.10 12.86 19.53
C ALA A 98 -7.37 12.34 20.23
N THR A 99 -7.77 12.99 21.33
CA THR A 99 -9.04 12.75 22.03
C THR A 99 -9.68 14.07 22.45
N SER A 100 -10.94 14.05 22.89
CA SER A 100 -11.57 15.25 23.48
C SER A 100 -10.83 15.78 24.73
N ARG A 101 -10.10 14.91 25.44
CA ARG A 101 -9.28 15.27 26.61
C ARG A 101 -7.85 15.67 26.23
N MET A 102 -7.40 15.32 25.04
CA MET A 102 -6.05 15.56 24.54
C MET A 102 -6.13 15.97 23.05
N PRO A 103 -6.66 17.17 22.76
CA PRO A 103 -6.92 17.60 21.38
C PRO A 103 -5.64 17.90 20.59
N ASP A 104 -4.53 18.19 21.28
CA ASP A 104 -3.24 18.53 20.68
C ASP A 104 -2.42 17.30 20.21
N GLN A 105 -2.94 16.09 20.44
CA GLN A 105 -2.30 14.85 19.98
C GLN A 105 -2.62 14.56 18.50
N SER A 106 -2.10 13.46 17.94
CA SER A 106 -2.20 13.20 16.51
C SER A 106 -3.60 12.76 16.07
N TRP A 107 -4.28 13.62 15.30
CA TRP A 107 -5.52 13.26 14.60
C TRP A 107 -5.29 12.19 13.53
N TYR A 108 -4.09 12.16 12.95
CA TYR A 108 -3.70 11.15 11.98
C TYR A 108 -3.56 9.77 12.63
N GLN A 109 -2.92 9.68 13.80
CA GLN A 109 -2.91 8.45 14.58
C GLN A 109 -4.33 8.05 14.99
N ARG A 110 -5.17 9.02 15.38
CA ARG A 110 -6.56 8.75 15.76
C ARG A 110 -7.36 8.10 14.62
N PHE A 111 -7.18 8.58 13.38
CA PHE A 111 -7.77 7.98 12.20
C PHE A 111 -7.35 6.51 12.05
N PHE A 112 -6.05 6.21 12.13
CA PHE A 112 -5.59 4.83 11.98
C PHE A 112 -6.01 3.91 13.11
N SER A 113 -6.10 4.39 14.35
CA SER A 113 -6.66 3.60 15.46
C SER A 113 -8.12 3.22 15.20
N PHE A 114 -8.91 4.07 14.52
CA PHE A 114 -10.26 3.71 14.09
C PHE A 114 -10.27 2.74 12.90
N ALA A 115 -9.36 2.90 11.94
CA ALA A 115 -9.21 1.99 10.82
C ALA A 115 -8.85 0.56 11.30
N GLU A 116 -7.93 0.46 12.25
CA GLU A 116 -7.53 -0.78 12.91
C GLU A 116 -8.73 -1.41 13.63
N LEU A 117 -9.42 -0.65 14.50
CA LEU A 117 -10.62 -1.13 15.20
C LEU A 117 -11.70 -1.62 14.22
N GLY A 118 -11.93 -0.89 13.12
CA GLY A 118 -12.87 -1.27 12.09
C GLY A 118 -12.46 -2.54 11.34
N SER A 119 -11.16 -2.79 11.17
CA SER A 119 -10.65 -4.01 10.57
C SER A 119 -10.86 -5.20 11.51
N THR A 120 -10.51 -5.05 12.80
CA THR A 120 -10.74 -6.08 13.82
C THR A 120 -12.21 -6.46 13.98
N ARG A 121 -13.12 -5.48 13.94
CA ARG A 121 -14.57 -5.73 13.99
C ARG A 121 -15.12 -6.50 12.80
N ARG A 122 -14.41 -6.50 11.67
CA ARG A 122 -14.73 -7.28 10.46
C ARG A 122 -14.03 -8.65 10.42
N GLY A 123 -13.30 -9.01 11.48
CA GLY A 123 -12.59 -10.29 11.57
C GLY A 123 -11.16 -10.24 11.04
N THR A 124 -10.67 -9.10 10.55
CA THR A 124 -9.28 -8.94 10.13
C THR A 124 -8.38 -8.74 11.34
N SER A 125 -7.39 -9.59 11.54
CA SER A 125 -6.44 -9.46 12.66
C SER A 125 -5.64 -8.15 12.57
N ALA A 126 -5.40 -7.50 13.71
CA ALA A 126 -4.50 -6.35 13.81
C ALA A 126 -3.05 -6.69 13.38
N GLU A 127 -2.66 -7.96 13.53
CA GLU A 127 -1.34 -8.47 13.18
C GLU A 127 -1.24 -8.95 11.73
N ILE A 128 -2.28 -8.78 10.91
CA ILE A 128 -2.31 -9.33 9.55
C ILE A 128 -1.13 -8.84 8.69
N PHE A 129 -0.63 -7.63 8.94
CA PHE A 129 0.54 -7.11 8.24
C PHE A 129 1.83 -7.80 8.66
N ILE A 130 1.97 -8.09 9.96
CA ILE A 130 3.12 -8.81 10.51
C ILE A 130 3.09 -10.23 9.95
N ARG A 131 1.94 -10.91 10.00
CA ARG A 131 1.78 -12.24 9.43
C ARG A 131 2.09 -12.30 7.95
N VAL A 132 1.52 -11.41 7.12
CA VAL A 132 1.84 -11.42 5.68
C VAL A 132 3.32 -11.12 5.41
N PHE A 133 4.00 -10.37 6.28
CA PHE A 133 5.43 -10.12 6.14
C PHE A 133 6.26 -11.35 6.53
N ASP A 134 5.93 -11.97 7.66
CA ASP A 134 6.64 -13.12 8.23
C ASP A 134 6.38 -14.41 7.45
N GLU A 135 5.11 -14.72 7.19
CA GLU A 135 4.67 -15.89 6.42
C GLU A 135 4.99 -15.70 4.92
N GLY A 136 4.82 -14.48 4.42
CA GLY A 136 5.05 -14.14 3.02
C GLY A 136 4.35 -15.06 2.03
N PHE A 137 4.94 -15.19 0.85
CA PHE A 137 4.52 -16.12 -0.20
C PHE A 137 5.71 -16.95 -0.70
N TRP A 138 6.72 -17.09 0.15
CA TRP A 138 8.04 -17.61 -0.20
C TRP A 138 8.00 -19.07 -0.64
N ASP A 139 7.10 -19.85 -0.03
CA ASP A 139 7.00 -21.30 -0.26
C ASP A 139 5.96 -21.68 -1.33
N TYR A 140 5.39 -20.70 -2.03
CA TYR A 140 4.43 -20.98 -3.10
C TYR A 140 5.16 -21.33 -4.40
N ASP A 141 4.81 -22.46 -5.03
CA ASP A 141 5.40 -22.93 -6.30
C ASP A 141 5.37 -21.89 -7.43
N THR A 142 4.43 -20.95 -7.37
CA THR A 142 4.27 -19.87 -8.37
C THR A 142 5.21 -18.68 -8.13
N MET A 143 5.94 -18.66 -7.02
CA MET A 143 6.84 -17.58 -6.64
C MET A 143 8.29 -18.03 -6.74
N ASP A 144 9.13 -17.17 -7.32
CA ASP A 144 10.58 -17.40 -7.34
C ASP A 144 11.19 -16.96 -6.01
N VAL A 145 11.53 -17.94 -5.17
CA VAL A 145 12.11 -17.75 -3.83
C VAL A 145 13.42 -16.94 -3.88
N GLN A 146 14.16 -17.00 -4.98
CA GLN A 146 15.45 -16.29 -5.08
C GLN A 146 15.29 -14.79 -5.30
N THR A 147 14.18 -14.37 -5.92
CA THR A 147 13.93 -12.97 -6.27
C THR A 147 12.81 -12.35 -5.44
N CYS A 148 12.03 -13.15 -4.72
CA CYS A 148 11.01 -12.66 -3.82
C CYS A 148 11.66 -12.01 -2.58
N GLY A 149 11.16 -10.83 -2.20
CA GLY A 149 11.61 -10.15 -0.99
C GLY A 149 10.55 -9.21 -0.43
N ALA A 150 10.67 -8.90 0.86
CA ALA A 150 9.85 -7.90 1.54
C ALA A 150 10.75 -6.98 2.37
N ALA A 151 10.34 -5.71 2.48
CA ALA A 151 11.00 -4.73 3.31
C ALA A 151 9.98 -3.88 4.05
N PHE A 152 10.24 -3.62 5.33
CA PHE A 152 9.51 -2.63 6.09
C PHE A 152 10.27 -1.30 6.00
N ILE A 153 9.65 -0.28 5.42
CA ILE A 153 10.24 1.06 5.30
C ILE A 153 9.43 2.07 6.10
N THR A 154 10.12 2.88 6.89
CA THR A 154 9.52 4.06 7.52
C THR A 154 9.71 5.26 6.60
N VAL A 155 8.60 5.92 6.25
CA VAL A 155 8.61 7.11 5.41
C VAL A 155 8.26 8.35 6.23
N PRO A 156 8.99 9.47 6.06
CA PRO A 156 8.64 10.72 6.71
C PRO A 156 7.34 11.27 6.12
N LEU A 157 6.41 11.69 6.98
CA LEU A 157 5.14 12.29 6.57
C LEU A 157 5.31 13.72 6.01
N GLY A 158 6.50 14.31 6.14
CA GLY A 158 6.86 15.57 5.51
C GLY A 158 8.32 15.95 5.74
N ALA A 159 8.72 17.11 5.22
CA ALA A 159 10.12 17.54 5.15
C ALA A 159 10.68 18.19 6.42
N TRP A 160 10.03 18.00 7.56
CA TRP A 160 10.45 18.55 8.86
C TRP A 160 11.44 17.67 9.62
N VAL A 161 11.69 16.43 9.14
CA VAL A 161 12.55 15.48 9.85
C VAL A 161 13.97 16.04 9.99
N THR A 162 14.55 15.85 11.18
CA THR A 162 15.90 16.23 11.53
C THR A 162 16.52 15.08 12.32
N THR A 163 17.73 14.67 11.97
CA THR A 163 18.50 13.64 12.68
C THR A 163 19.86 14.19 13.08
N SER A 164 20.64 13.42 13.84
CA SER A 164 22.03 13.80 14.20
C SER A 164 22.97 13.78 13.00
N ASP A 165 22.61 13.10 11.90
CA ASP A 165 23.38 13.04 10.66
C ASP A 165 22.80 14.03 9.62
N PRO A 166 23.58 15.05 9.19
CA PRO A 166 23.15 15.99 8.15
C PRO A 166 22.83 15.33 6.79
N VAL A 167 23.52 14.25 6.43
CA VAL A 167 23.31 13.54 5.16
C VAL A 167 21.99 12.78 5.21
N GLU A 168 21.73 12.06 6.30
CA GLU A 168 20.44 11.41 6.53
C GLU A 168 19.31 12.45 6.57
N THR A 169 19.50 13.58 7.25
CA THR A 169 18.53 14.67 7.31
C THR A 169 18.17 15.16 5.91
N ALA A 170 19.15 15.49 5.07
CA ALA A 170 18.90 15.94 3.69
C ALA A 170 18.11 14.90 2.88
N ARG A 171 18.47 13.62 3.02
CA ARG A 171 17.77 12.51 2.35
C ARG A 171 16.32 12.38 2.79
N LEU A 172 16.05 12.40 4.09
CA LEU A 172 14.69 12.26 4.64
C LEU A 172 13.81 13.44 4.27
N ARG A 173 14.35 14.66 4.25
CA ARG A 173 13.60 15.84 3.80
C ARG A 173 13.22 15.75 2.33
N ALA A 174 14.15 15.32 1.47
CA ALA A 174 13.85 15.10 0.05
C ALA A 174 12.74 14.05 -0.17
N ILE A 175 12.77 12.95 0.60
CA ILE A 175 11.71 11.94 0.57
C ILE A 175 10.38 12.55 1.07
N GLY A 176 10.39 13.27 2.19
CA GLY A 176 9.20 13.90 2.75
C GLY A 176 8.58 14.92 1.80
N ASP A 177 9.39 15.73 1.13
CA ASP A 177 8.94 16.67 0.10
C ASP A 177 8.31 15.96 -1.10
N PHE A 178 8.92 14.85 -1.54
CA PHE A 178 8.37 14.04 -2.62
C PHE A 178 6.98 13.49 -2.26
N TRP A 179 6.84 12.93 -1.06
CA TRP A 179 5.55 12.42 -0.57
C TRP A 179 4.52 13.54 -0.41
N GLY A 180 4.90 14.69 0.15
CA GLY A 180 4.01 15.85 0.32
C GLY A 180 3.51 16.41 -1.01
N LYS A 181 4.34 16.42 -2.05
CA LYS A 181 3.92 16.85 -3.40
C LYS A 181 3.09 15.80 -4.13
N SER A 182 3.35 14.51 -3.89
CA SER A 182 2.71 13.40 -4.59
C SER A 182 1.40 12.92 -3.94
N SER A 183 1.12 13.32 -2.70
CA SER A 183 -0.13 12.98 -1.99
C SER A 183 -1.29 13.92 -2.31
N MET A 184 -1.04 15.01 -3.03
CA MET A 184 -2.04 16.03 -3.41
C MET A 184 -2.54 15.89 -4.87
N VAL A 185 -2.32 14.74 -5.52
CA VAL A 185 -2.77 14.47 -6.91
C VAL A 185 -3.68 13.27 -6.96
#